data_AF-A0AAX2L5R2-F1
#
_entry.id   AF-A0AAX2L5R2-F1
#
_cell.length_a   1.000
_cell.length_b   1.000
_cell.length_c   1.000
_cell.angle_alpha   90.00
_cell.angle_beta   90.00
_cell.angle_gamma   90.00
#
_symmetry.space_group_name_H-M   'P 1'
#
loop_
_entity.id
_entity.type
_entity.pdbx_description
1 polymer ?
#
loop_
_entity_poly.entity_id
_entity_poly.type
_entity_poly.pdbx_seq_one_letter_code
_entity_poly.pdbx_strand_id
1 'polypeptide(L)'
;MDKSQFDIPKKVTILSSRVAPVYKNVNGESIATDEVAKITCSVQDTDKIQALKDLGYSLDDLKGIRLEIVDNLDKLAKSVEKDELNSLVVELVNPEVHLSWRANNNGGGNWGGLKLVATDIKFIGA
;
A
#
# COMPACT_ATOMS: atom_id res chain seq x y z
N MET A 1 -1.07 -19.97 1.73
CA MET A 1 -1.79 -19.36 2.87
C MET A 1 -3.25 -19.31 2.49
N ASP A 2 -4.15 -19.77 3.36
CA ASP A 2 -5.58 -19.77 3.03
C ASP A 2 -6.14 -18.35 3.17
N LYS A 3 -6.72 -17.81 2.10
CA LYS A 3 -7.28 -16.45 2.06
C LYS A 3 -8.48 -16.30 3.00
N SER A 4 -9.19 -17.40 3.29
CA SER A 4 -10.36 -17.40 4.18
C SER A 4 -10.03 -17.00 5.63
N GLN A 5 -8.76 -17.05 6.02
CA GLN A 5 -8.28 -16.70 7.35
C GLN A 5 -8.14 -15.19 7.57
N PHE A 6 -8.34 -14.38 6.52
CA PHE A 6 -8.17 -12.94 6.57
C PHE A 6 -9.45 -12.21 6.22
N ASP A 7 -9.78 -11.23 7.04
CA ASP A 7 -10.72 -10.17 6.66
C ASP A 7 -9.95 -9.11 5.87
N ILE A 8 -10.01 -9.23 4.54
CA ILE A 8 -9.25 -8.38 3.61
C ILE A 8 -10.10 -7.15 3.27
N PRO A 9 -9.66 -5.92 3.59
CA PRO A 9 -10.44 -4.72 3.32
C PRO A 9 -10.61 -4.53 1.81
N LYS A 10 -11.83 -4.24 1.38
CA LYS A 10 -12.14 -3.89 -0.02
C LYS A 10 -12.07 -2.40 -0.29
N LYS A 11 -12.35 -1.57 0.72
CA LYS A 11 -12.28 -0.11 0.65
C LYS A 11 -11.27 0.39 1.67
N VAL A 12 -10.39 1.27 1.22
CA VAL A 12 -9.34 1.81 2.07
C VAL A 12 -9.20 3.32 1.87
N THR A 13 -8.81 4.00 2.94
CA THR A 13 -8.37 5.39 2.91
C THR A 13 -6.86 5.41 2.78
N ILE A 14 -6.34 6.07 1.74
CA ILE A 14 -4.90 6.21 1.52
C ILE A 14 -4.37 7.31 2.44
N LEU A 15 -3.37 6.99 3.28
CA LEU A 15 -2.71 7.95 4.15
C LEU A 15 -1.49 8.59 3.48
N SER A 16 -0.74 7.78 2.74
CA SER A 16 0.40 8.21 1.94
C SER A 16 0.63 7.25 0.79
N SER A 17 1.23 7.74 -0.29
CA SER A 17 1.59 6.95 -1.46
C SER A 17 2.98 7.31 -1.95
N ARG A 18 3.68 6.34 -2.55
CA ARG A 18 5.01 6.54 -3.13
C ARG A 18 5.25 5.62 -4.31
N VAL A 19 5.89 6.14 -5.36
CA VAL A 19 6.44 5.35 -6.45
C VAL A 19 7.66 4.58 -5.95
N ALA A 20 7.69 3.27 -6.17
CA ALA A 20 8.87 2.45 -5.97
C ALA A 20 9.49 2.12 -7.34
N PRO A 21 10.72 2.58 -7.62
CA PRO A 21 11.36 2.34 -8.91
C PRO A 21 11.91 0.91 -8.99
N VAL A 22 12.10 0.43 -10.23
CA VAL A 22 12.97 -0.71 -10.51
C VAL A 22 14.42 -0.29 -10.26
N TYR A 23 15.19 -1.15 -9.59
CA TYR A 23 16.62 -0.95 -9.37
C TYR A 23 17.42 -1.87 -10.29
N LYS A 24 18.50 -1.35 -10.87
CA LYS A 24 19.45 -2.12 -11.68
C LYS A 24 20.82 -2.11 -11.02
N ASN A 25 21.53 -3.23 -11.11
CA ASN A 25 22.92 -3.29 -10.68
C ASN A 25 23.82 -2.78 -11.81
N VAL A 26 24.57 -1.71 -11.54
CA VAL A 26 25.56 -1.15 -12.47
C VAL A 26 26.87 -1.07 -11.71
N ASN A 27 27.88 -1.83 -12.16
CA ASN A 27 29.21 -1.88 -11.54
C ASN A 27 29.20 -2.20 -10.03
N GLY A 28 28.28 -3.04 -9.57
CA GLY A 28 28.16 -3.42 -8.16
C GLY A 28 27.28 -2.49 -7.33
N GLU A 29 26.86 -1.34 -7.86
CA GLU A 29 25.96 -0.41 -7.21
C GLU A 29 24.51 -0.60 -7.65
N SER A 30 23.56 -0.45 -6.71
CA SER A 30 22.13 -0.52 -6.99
C SER A 30 21.60 0.87 -7.31
N ILE A 31 21.24 1.11 -8.57
CA ILE A 31 20.80 2.42 -9.08
C ILE A 31 19.31 2.37 -9.40
N ALA A 32 18.55 3.35 -8.93
CA ALA A 32 17.13 3.50 -9.26
C ALA A 32 16.96 3.91 -10.73
N THR A 33 15.95 3.36 -11.38
CA THR A 33 15.58 3.69 -12.76
C THR A 33 14.26 4.47 -12.80
N ASP A 34 13.92 5.02 -13.96
CA ASP A 34 12.63 5.70 -14.19
C ASP A 34 11.45 4.72 -14.34
N GLU A 35 11.72 3.42 -14.42
CA GLU A 35 10.69 2.38 -14.52
C GLU A 35 10.02 2.14 -13.17
N VAL A 36 8.68 2.16 -13.14
CA VAL A 36 7.90 1.97 -11.91
C VAL A 36 7.72 0.48 -11.63
N ALA A 37 8.28 -0.01 -10.53
CA ALA A 37 8.12 -1.40 -10.11
C ALA A 37 6.78 -1.67 -9.44
N LYS A 38 6.29 -0.69 -8.66
CA LYS A 38 5.01 -0.72 -7.93
C LYS A 38 4.73 0.64 -7.31
N ILE A 39 3.51 0.82 -6.82
CA ILE A 39 3.16 1.92 -5.91
C ILE A 39 2.99 1.35 -4.51
N THR A 40 3.65 1.96 -3.54
CA THR A 40 3.51 1.58 -2.13
C THR A 40 2.68 2.62 -1.40
N CYS A 41 1.67 2.17 -0.66
CA CYS A 41 0.81 3.04 0.14
C CYS A 41 0.79 2.61 1.61
N SER A 42 0.57 3.57 2.50
CA SER A 42 0.04 3.32 3.84
C SER A 42 -1.46 3.59 3.79
N VAL A 43 -2.27 2.62 4.21
CA VAL A 43 -3.73 2.71 4.10
C VAL A 43 -4.42 2.30 5.40
N GLN A 44 -5.64 2.74 5.62
CA GLN A 44 -6.51 2.25 6.70
C GLN A 44 -7.81 1.71 6.10
N ASP A 45 -8.37 0.69 6.76
CA ASP A 45 -9.68 0.16 6.41
C ASP A 45 -10.77 1.21 6.66
N THR A 46 -11.47 1.61 5.60
CA THR A 46 -12.47 2.69 5.65
C THR A 46 -13.64 2.34 6.55
N ASP A 47 -14.07 1.08 6.57
CA ASP A 47 -15.22 0.65 7.38
C ASP A 47 -14.85 0.68 8.87
N LYS A 48 -13.60 0.32 9.20
CA LYS A 48 -13.08 0.41 10.58
C LYS A 48 -12.90 1.85 11.04
N ILE A 49 -12.45 2.75 10.15
CA ILE A 49 -12.42 4.19 10.43
C ILE A 49 -13.82 4.68 10.81
N GLN A 50 -14.83 4.35 10.01
CA GLN A 50 -16.19 4.81 10.25
C GLN A 50 -16.73 4.28 11.58
N ALA A 51 -16.56 2.98 11.85
CA ALA A 51 -16.98 2.36 13.10
C ALA A 51 -16.32 3.01 14.33
N LEU A 52 -15.03 3.33 14.27
CA LEU A 52 -14.33 4.00 15.39
C LEU A 52 -14.85 5.44 15.60
N LYS A 53 -15.10 6.18 14.52
CA LYS A 53 -15.70 7.53 14.60
C LYS A 53 -17.09 7.49 15.24
N ASP A 54 -17.94 6.56 14.82
CA ASP A 54 -19.30 6.42 15.34
C ASP A 54 -19.32 6.10 16.84
N LEU A 55 -18.28 5.42 17.34
CA LEU A 55 -18.07 5.11 18.75
C LEU A 55 -17.35 6.24 19.53
N GLY A 56 -16.94 7.32 18.87
CA GLY A 56 -16.23 8.45 19.49
C GLY A 56 -14.76 8.17 19.84
N TYR A 57 -14.13 7.16 19.23
CA TYR A 57 -12.71 6.88 19.43
C TYR A 57 -11.83 7.74 18.52
N SER A 58 -10.62 8.07 19.01
CA SER A 58 -9.58 8.65 18.17
C SER A 58 -9.06 7.62 17.16
N LEU A 59 -8.69 8.11 15.98
CA LEU A 59 -8.06 7.31 14.92
C LEU A 59 -6.54 7.28 15.04
N ASP A 60 -5.96 8.03 15.98
CA ASP A 60 -4.50 8.19 16.10
C ASP A 60 -3.79 6.84 16.35
N ASP A 61 -4.44 5.91 17.04
CA ASP A 61 -3.91 4.58 17.34
C ASP A 61 -4.17 3.56 16.23
N LEU A 62 -4.98 3.89 15.22
CA LEU A 62 -5.29 2.98 14.13
C LEU A 62 -4.06 2.86 13.22
N LYS A 63 -3.36 1.74 13.30
CA LYS A 63 -2.16 1.52 12.50
C LYS A 63 -2.48 1.41 11.01
N GLY A 64 -1.66 2.07 10.21
CA GLY A 64 -1.67 1.90 8.76
C GLY A 64 -1.26 0.48 8.35
N ILE A 65 -1.94 -0.02 7.34
CA ILE A 65 -1.63 -1.27 6.63
C ILE A 65 -0.79 -0.91 5.41
N ARG A 66 0.30 -1.64 5.19
CA ARG A 66 1.09 -1.50 3.96
C ARG A 66 0.32 -2.10 2.79
N LEU A 67 0.13 -1.32 1.73
CA LEU A 67 -0.44 -1.75 0.46
C LEU A 67 0.61 -1.63 -0.64
N GLU A 68 0.65 -2.60 -1.55
CA GLU A 68 1.40 -2.52 -2.81
C GLU A 68 0.42 -2.68 -3.99
N ILE A 69 0.42 -1.71 -4.90
CA ILE A 69 -0.31 -1.78 -6.17
C ILE A 69 0.71 -2.17 -7.23
N VAL A 70 0.41 -3.23 -8.00
CA VAL A 70 1.40 -3.90 -8.86
C VAL A 70 1.08 -3.84 -10.35
N ASP A 71 -0.08 -3.30 -10.74
CA ASP A 71 -0.49 -3.12 -12.13
C ASP A 71 -1.02 -1.69 -12.35
N ASN A 72 -1.30 -1.32 -13.60
CA ASN A 72 -1.78 0.02 -14.02
C ASN A 72 -0.92 1.18 -13.49
N LEU A 73 0.38 0.93 -13.34
CA LEU A 73 1.33 1.79 -12.64
C LEU A 73 1.54 3.14 -13.33
N ASP A 74 1.65 3.18 -14.66
CA ASP A 74 1.90 4.40 -15.43
C ASP A 74 0.83 5.47 -15.22
N LYS A 75 -0.42 5.04 -15.08
CA LYS A 75 -1.57 5.93 -14.83
C LYS A 75 -1.49 6.51 -13.42
N LEU A 76 -1.22 5.66 -12.44
CA LEU A 76 -1.24 6.02 -11.03
C LEU A 76 0.00 6.79 -10.59
N ALA A 77 1.17 6.52 -11.19
CA ALA A 77 2.44 7.17 -10.85
C ALA A 77 2.34 8.70 -10.96
N LYS A 78 1.69 9.21 -12.02
CA LYS A 78 1.46 10.65 -12.20
C LYS A 78 0.62 11.28 -11.09
N SER A 79 -0.36 10.55 -10.55
CA SER A 79 -1.17 11.02 -9.43
C SER A 79 -0.42 10.93 -8.09
N VAL A 80 0.45 9.92 -7.93
CA VAL A 80 1.34 9.82 -6.76
C VAL A 80 2.33 10.99 -6.73
N GLU A 81 2.96 11.32 -7.86
CA GLU A 81 3.91 12.44 -7.97
C GLU A 81 3.31 13.80 -7.60
N LYS A 82 1.99 13.94 -7.77
CA LYS A 82 1.23 15.14 -7.44
C LYS A 82 0.54 15.09 -6.07
N ASP A 83 0.80 14.05 -5.28
CA ASP A 83 0.14 13.78 -3.99
C ASP A 83 -1.41 13.69 -4.07
N GLU A 84 -1.96 13.44 -5.26
CA GLU A 84 -3.42 13.43 -5.52
C GLU A 84 -4.12 12.23 -4.87
N LEU A 85 -3.38 11.18 -4.51
CA LEU A 85 -3.96 9.98 -3.91
C LEU A 85 -4.17 10.08 -2.39
N ASN A 86 -3.50 11.02 -1.72
CA ASN A 86 -3.50 11.09 -0.27
C ASN A 86 -4.89 11.52 0.25
N SER A 87 -5.35 10.89 1.33
CA SER A 87 -6.69 11.03 1.92
C SER A 87 -7.87 10.53 1.06
N LEU A 88 -7.63 9.99 -0.15
CA LEU A 88 -8.71 9.44 -0.96
C LEU A 88 -9.19 8.09 -0.44
N VAL A 89 -10.49 7.87 -0.57
CA VAL A 89 -11.12 6.57 -0.38
C VAL A 89 -11.15 5.84 -1.72
N VAL A 90 -10.59 4.64 -1.76
CA VAL A 90 -10.49 3.83 -2.97
C VAL A 90 -10.96 2.41 -2.72
N GLU A 91 -11.46 1.76 -3.76
CA GLU A 91 -11.74 0.33 -3.76
C GLU A 91 -10.54 -0.44 -4.33
N LEU A 92 -10.10 -1.49 -3.63
CA LEU A 92 -9.00 -2.34 -4.06
C LEU A 92 -9.49 -3.36 -5.10
N VAL A 93 -8.75 -3.51 -6.19
CA VAL A 93 -8.99 -4.53 -7.21
C VAL A 93 -8.14 -5.77 -6.89
N ASN A 94 -8.82 -6.91 -6.74
CA ASN A 94 -8.20 -8.22 -6.42
C ASN A 94 -7.20 -8.17 -5.25
N PRO A 95 -7.60 -7.67 -4.05
CA PRO A 95 -6.67 -7.58 -2.94
C PRO A 95 -6.30 -8.97 -2.39
N GLU A 96 -5.03 -9.11 -2.02
CA GLU A 96 -4.45 -10.31 -1.43
C GLU A 96 -3.56 -9.97 -0.24
N VAL A 97 -3.41 -10.91 0.70
CA VAL A 97 -2.47 -10.82 1.81
C VAL A 97 -1.18 -11.54 1.45
N HIS A 98 -0.07 -10.82 1.54
CA HIS A 98 1.27 -11.35 1.27
C HIS A 98 2.17 -11.17 2.49
N LEU A 99 3.19 -12.02 2.60
CA LEU A 99 4.26 -11.81 3.57
C LEU A 99 5.07 -10.57 3.19
N SER A 100 5.48 -9.81 4.20
CA SER A 100 6.35 -8.66 4.06
C SER A 100 7.68 -8.94 4.73
N TRP A 101 8.75 -8.72 3.97
CA TRP A 101 10.10 -8.62 4.50
C TRP A 101 10.20 -7.39 5.38
N ARG A 102 10.77 -7.54 6.57
CA ARG A 102 11.12 -6.44 7.46
C ARG A 102 12.64 -6.37 7.55
N ALA A 103 13.22 -5.38 6.88
CA ALA A 103 14.64 -5.09 7.02
C ALA A 103 14.93 -4.64 8.45
N ASN A 104 16.09 -5.03 8.97
CA ASN A 104 16.62 -4.51 10.22
C ASN A 104 17.83 -3.61 9.94
N ASN A 105 18.23 -2.81 10.93
CA ASN A 105 19.28 -1.80 10.76
C ASN A 105 20.70 -2.39 10.54
N ASN A 106 20.88 -3.72 10.65
CA ASN A 106 22.17 -4.38 10.52
C ASN A 106 22.35 -5.10 9.16
N GLY A 107 21.58 -4.72 8.13
CA GLY A 107 21.71 -5.29 6.79
C GLY A 107 21.09 -6.69 6.63
N GLY A 108 20.34 -7.16 7.64
CA GLY A 108 19.53 -8.36 7.57
C GLY A 108 18.03 -8.06 7.54
N GLY A 109 17.22 -9.08 7.78
CA GLY A 109 15.78 -8.91 7.96
C GLY A 109 15.09 -10.23 8.21
N ASN A 110 13.77 -10.18 8.42
CA ASN A 110 12.97 -11.39 8.54
C ASN A 110 11.65 -11.28 7.77
N TRP A 111 11.13 -12.45 7.40
CA TRP A 111 9.74 -12.58 6.99
C TRP A 111 8.89 -12.63 8.25
N GLY A 112 8.27 -11.51 8.60
CA GLY A 112 7.46 -11.40 9.81
C GLY A 112 6.39 -10.32 9.76
N GLY A 113 6.28 -9.59 8.65
CA GLY A 113 5.18 -8.66 8.41
C GLY A 113 4.12 -9.24 7.48
N LEU A 114 2.95 -8.63 7.49
CA LEU A 114 1.92 -8.80 6.46
C LEU A 114 1.76 -7.50 5.69
N LYS A 115 1.39 -7.61 4.42
CA LYS A 115 1.02 -6.49 3.56
C LYS A 115 -0.17 -6.89 2.70
N LEU A 116 -0.89 -5.89 2.23
CA LEU A 116 -1.84 -6.03 1.14
C LEU A 116 -1.13 -5.86 -0.19
N VAL A 117 -1.54 -6.64 -1.18
CA VAL A 117 -1.19 -6.47 -2.58
C VAL A 117 -2.49 -6.39 -3.37
N ALA A 118 -2.66 -5.36 -4.18
CA ALA A 118 -3.80 -5.22 -5.08
C ALA A 118 -3.28 -5.07 -6.51
N THR A 119 -4.04 -5.55 -7.49
CA THR A 119 -3.66 -5.34 -8.89
C THR A 119 -3.84 -3.87 -9.26
N ASP A 120 -4.92 -3.23 -8.80
CA ASP A 120 -5.24 -1.84 -9.11
C ASP A 120 -6.13 -1.22 -8.02
N ILE A 121 -6.47 0.06 -8.15
CA ILE A 121 -7.44 0.79 -7.32
C ILE A 121 -8.51 1.48 -8.17
N LYS A 122 -9.73 1.59 -7.63
CA LYS A 122 -10.82 2.38 -8.20
C LYS A 122 -11.16 3.54 -7.29
N PHE A 123 -11.26 4.73 -7.87
CA PHE A 123 -11.71 5.91 -7.14
C PHE A 123 -13.20 5.82 -6.83
N ILE A 124 -13.59 6.12 -5.59
CA ILE A 124 -14.99 6.15 -5.18
C ILE A 124 -15.45 7.62 -5.18
N GLY A 125 -16.41 7.95 -6.05
CA GLY A 125 -16.99 9.30 -6.13
C GLY A 125 -16.29 10.27 -7.09
N ALA A 126 -16.01 9.81 -8.32
CA ALA A 126 -15.70 10.70 -9.46
C ALA A 126 -16.97 11.19 -10.14
#